data_AF-A0AAD6V8N7-F1
#
_entry.id   AF-A0AAD6V8N7-F1
#
_cell.length_a   1.000
_cell.length_b   1.000
_cell.length_c   1.000
_cell.angle_alpha   90.00
_cell.angle_beta   90.00
_cell.angle_gamma   90.00
#
_symmetry.space_group_name_H-M   'P 1'
#
loop_
_entity.id
_entity.type
_entity.pdbx_description
1 polymer ?
#
loop_
_entity_poly.entity_id
_entity_poly.type
_entity_poly.pdbx_seq_one_letter_code
_entity_poly.pdbx_strand_id
1 'polypeptide(L)'
;VRARSPVKSTLDASTLPTTHGAYGAKVEDARSKYGSKKRRTLSELVALGFRVIQWDGFTSRPIVDAKDRVIAVLAGQPRDATYASDVSDVFRAMLLARRTWPFPPCLLKHRRGAFPQLLAGLSYSKGQRFPSRLDGGAYAFLLHQLLGDPNVNRMAVFASASFGLWAPKVYQYYKQHDDALHRKLPHLGRNFAKS
;
A
#
# COMPACT_ATOMS: atom_id res chain seq x y z
N VAL A 1 18.29 -10.70 -4.87
CA VAL A 1 16.95 -11.33 -5.04
C VAL A 1 16.91 -11.97 -6.41
N ARG A 2 16.76 -13.30 -6.53
CA ARG A 2 16.53 -13.94 -7.84
C ARG A 2 15.04 -13.78 -8.17
N ALA A 3 14.71 -12.96 -9.15
CA ALA A 3 13.34 -12.85 -9.64
C ALA A 3 13.01 -14.09 -10.49
N ARG A 4 11.78 -14.60 -10.37
CA ARG A 4 11.27 -15.62 -11.29
C ARG A 4 10.96 -14.99 -12.65
N SER A 5 10.86 -15.81 -13.68
CA SER A 5 10.51 -15.38 -15.03
C SER A 5 9.27 -14.46 -15.02
N PRO A 6 9.32 -13.33 -15.75
CA PRO A 6 8.26 -12.33 -15.75
C PRO A 6 6.92 -12.93 -16.21
N VAL A 7 5.82 -12.42 -15.66
CA VAL A 7 4.49 -12.67 -16.20
C VAL A 7 4.28 -11.72 -17.37
N LYS A 8 4.23 -12.26 -18.59
CA LYS A 8 3.95 -11.46 -19.78
C LYS A 8 2.45 -11.14 -19.91
N SER A 9 2.16 -9.91 -20.30
CA SER A 9 0.84 -9.41 -20.66
C SER A 9 0.84 -8.93 -22.10
N THR A 10 -0.29 -9.02 -22.79
CA THR A 10 -0.50 -8.43 -24.13
C THR A 10 -0.88 -6.95 -24.07
N LEU A 11 -1.05 -6.40 -22.88
CA LEU A 11 -1.40 -5.00 -22.65
C LEU A 11 -0.24 -4.07 -23.00
N ASP A 12 -0.47 -3.01 -23.77
CA ASP A 12 0.45 -1.87 -23.87
C ASP A 12 0.06 -0.83 -22.81
N ALA A 13 0.84 -0.67 -21.75
CA ALA A 13 0.48 0.26 -20.67
C ALA A 13 0.52 1.74 -21.05
N SER A 14 1.15 2.11 -22.17
CA SER A 14 1.14 3.50 -22.67
C SER A 14 -0.15 3.88 -23.39
N THR A 15 -1.01 2.91 -23.74
CA THR A 15 -2.31 3.19 -24.35
C THR A 15 -3.44 3.29 -23.32
N LEU A 16 -3.16 2.95 -22.06
CA LEU A 16 -4.14 3.02 -20.98
C LEU A 16 -4.53 4.48 -20.70
N PRO A 17 -5.84 4.76 -20.53
CA PRO A 17 -6.29 6.08 -20.14
C PRO A 17 -5.74 6.44 -18.76
N THR A 18 -5.18 7.64 -18.63
CA THR A 18 -4.69 8.18 -17.37
C THR A 18 -5.64 9.24 -16.85
N THR A 19 -5.78 9.31 -15.53
CA THR A 19 -6.37 10.50 -14.88
C THR A 19 -5.27 11.54 -14.69
N HIS A 20 -5.61 12.80 -14.43
CA HIS A 20 -4.61 13.85 -14.13
C HIS A 20 -3.71 13.41 -12.95
N GLY A 21 -2.55 12.82 -13.25
CA GLY A 21 -1.50 12.42 -12.31
C GLY A 21 -1.34 10.92 -12.03
N ALA A 22 -2.27 10.03 -12.41
CA ALA A 22 -2.13 8.58 -12.13
C ALA A 22 -3.08 7.67 -12.93
N TYR A 23 -2.80 6.36 -12.91
CA TYR A 23 -3.75 5.32 -13.32
C TYR A 23 -4.87 5.17 -12.29
N GLY A 24 -6.12 5.28 -12.73
CA GLY A 24 -7.31 5.10 -11.91
C GLY A 24 -8.09 3.85 -12.32
N ALA A 25 -8.38 2.97 -11.36
CA ALA A 25 -9.28 1.84 -11.61
C ALA A 25 -10.72 2.33 -11.79
N LYS A 26 -11.45 1.76 -12.75
CA LYS A 26 -12.90 1.97 -12.88
C LYS A 26 -13.62 1.23 -11.76
N VAL A 27 -14.62 1.90 -11.18
CA VAL A 27 -15.51 1.25 -10.21
C VAL A 27 -16.47 0.38 -10.98
N GLU A 28 -16.53 -0.89 -10.63
CA GLU A 28 -17.44 -1.82 -11.26
C GLU A 28 -18.91 -1.45 -11.06
N ASP A 29 -19.27 -1.00 -9.86
CA ASP A 29 -20.57 -0.42 -9.57
C ASP A 29 -20.41 1.08 -9.30
N ALA A 30 -20.45 1.87 -10.37
CA ALA A 30 -20.36 3.32 -10.30
C ALA A 30 -21.57 3.98 -9.61
N ARG A 31 -22.68 3.24 -9.38
CA ARG A 31 -23.89 3.75 -8.70
C ARG A 31 -23.76 3.70 -7.17
N SER A 32 -22.85 2.89 -6.65
CA SER A 32 -22.54 2.82 -5.22
C SER A 32 -21.38 3.74 -4.86
N LYS A 33 -21.62 4.72 -3.96
CA LYS A 33 -20.57 5.56 -3.35
C LYS A 33 -19.42 4.75 -2.73
N TYR A 34 -19.72 3.51 -2.30
CA TYR A 34 -18.79 2.60 -1.63
C TYR A 34 -18.20 1.51 -2.54
N GLY A 35 -18.50 1.55 -3.84
CA GLY A 35 -18.11 0.52 -4.80
C GLY A 35 -18.99 -0.74 -4.73
N SER A 36 -18.63 -1.74 -5.54
CA SER A 36 -19.33 -3.02 -5.62
C SER A 36 -19.33 -3.71 -4.24
N LYS A 37 -20.54 -3.96 -3.71
CA LYS A 37 -20.72 -4.74 -2.47
C LYS A 37 -20.57 -6.25 -2.72
N LYS A 38 -20.47 -6.67 -3.98
CA LYS A 38 -20.40 -8.08 -4.36
C LYS A 38 -19.01 -8.62 -4.05
N ARG A 39 -18.92 -9.56 -3.12
CA ARG A 39 -17.74 -10.41 -2.98
C ARG A 39 -17.75 -11.40 -4.14
N ARG A 40 -16.67 -11.43 -4.92
CA ARG A 40 -16.51 -12.42 -5.99
C ARG A 40 -15.74 -13.63 -5.51
N THR A 41 -16.18 -14.78 -5.99
CA THR A 41 -15.41 -16.01 -5.96
C THR A 41 -14.32 -15.99 -7.03
N LEU A 42 -13.34 -16.89 -6.89
CA LEU A 42 -12.31 -17.07 -7.92
C LEU A 42 -12.92 -17.46 -9.27
N SER A 43 -13.88 -18.38 -9.27
CA SER A 43 -14.55 -18.84 -10.49
C SER A 43 -15.28 -17.71 -11.22
N GLU A 44 -15.92 -16.79 -10.48
CA GLU A 44 -16.54 -15.61 -11.09
C GLU A 44 -15.53 -14.66 -11.71
N LEU A 45 -14.37 -14.45 -11.07
CA LEU A 45 -13.30 -13.63 -11.65
C LEU A 45 -12.74 -14.27 -12.93
N VAL A 46 -12.52 -15.58 -12.93
CA VAL A 46 -12.08 -16.30 -14.13
C VAL A 46 -13.12 -16.20 -15.24
N ALA A 47 -14.41 -16.35 -14.92
CA ALA A 47 -15.50 -16.17 -15.88
C ALA A 47 -15.57 -14.75 -16.46
N LEU A 48 -15.10 -13.74 -15.71
CA LEU A 48 -14.95 -12.35 -16.18
C LEU A 48 -13.66 -12.10 -16.99
N GLY A 49 -12.87 -13.13 -17.26
CA GLY A 49 -11.63 -13.04 -18.05
C GLY A 49 -10.38 -12.70 -17.24
N PHE A 50 -10.44 -12.73 -15.91
CA PHE A 50 -9.23 -12.58 -15.10
C PHE A 50 -8.36 -13.83 -15.20
N ARG A 51 -7.05 -13.62 -15.30
CA ARG A 51 -6.05 -14.70 -15.31
C ARG A 51 -5.51 -14.95 -13.92
N VAL A 52 -5.51 -16.21 -13.48
CA VAL A 52 -4.87 -16.63 -12.24
C VAL A 52 -3.36 -16.73 -12.43
N ILE A 53 -2.59 -16.02 -11.61
CA ILE A 53 -1.13 -16.11 -11.57
C ILE A 53 -0.75 -16.94 -10.37
N GLN A 54 -0.30 -18.18 -10.61
CA GLN A 54 0.24 -19.03 -9.55
C GLN A 54 1.55 -18.43 -9.03
N TRP A 55 1.63 -18.26 -7.72
CA TRP A 55 2.75 -17.61 -7.05
C TRP A 55 2.99 -18.22 -5.67
N ASP A 56 4.25 -18.39 -5.31
CA ASP A 56 4.66 -18.98 -4.03
C ASP A 56 4.55 -17.98 -2.86
N GLY A 57 4.42 -16.67 -3.14
CA GLY A 57 4.41 -15.61 -2.14
C GLY A 57 5.80 -15.21 -1.64
N PHE A 58 6.87 -15.87 -2.11
CA PHE A 58 8.25 -15.63 -1.67
C PHE A 58 9.11 -15.03 -2.78
N THR A 59 9.06 -15.63 -3.95
CA THR A 59 9.98 -15.29 -5.04
C THR A 59 9.40 -14.13 -5.83
N SER A 60 10.14 -13.02 -5.89
CA SER A 60 9.65 -11.85 -6.60
C SER A 60 9.37 -12.17 -8.09
N ARG A 61 8.25 -11.64 -8.60
CA ARG A 61 7.80 -11.92 -9.97
C ARG A 61 7.22 -10.66 -10.60
N PRO A 62 7.95 -10.01 -11.54
CA PRO A 62 7.44 -8.85 -12.24
C PRO A 62 6.36 -9.23 -13.24
N ILE A 63 5.38 -8.35 -13.40
CA ILE A 63 4.38 -8.38 -14.45
C ILE A 63 4.78 -7.32 -15.47
N VAL A 64 5.00 -7.77 -16.70
CA VAL A 64 5.44 -6.89 -17.80
C VAL A 64 4.35 -6.76 -18.84
N ASP A 65 4.34 -5.60 -19.49
CA ASP A 65 3.44 -5.26 -20.57
C ASP A 65 3.97 -5.78 -21.92
N ALA A 66 3.28 -5.50 -23.03
CA ALA A 66 3.63 -5.98 -24.37
C ALA A 66 4.97 -5.43 -24.90
N LYS A 67 5.53 -4.40 -24.25
CA LYS A 67 6.82 -3.77 -24.55
C LYS A 67 7.89 -4.13 -23.50
N ASP A 68 7.65 -5.21 -22.74
CA ASP A 68 8.50 -5.69 -21.63
C ASP A 68 8.73 -4.64 -20.52
N ARG A 69 7.86 -3.63 -20.38
CA ARG A 69 7.92 -2.66 -19.28
C ARG A 69 7.27 -3.24 -18.03
N VAL A 70 7.92 -3.09 -16.88
CA VAL A 70 7.35 -3.51 -15.58
C VAL A 70 6.18 -2.61 -15.22
N ILE A 71 5.00 -3.20 -15.07
CA ILE A 71 3.74 -2.48 -14.72
C ILE A 71 3.23 -2.82 -13.32
N ALA A 72 3.63 -3.97 -12.79
CA ALA A 72 3.34 -4.38 -11.42
C ALA A 72 4.38 -5.43 -11.00
N VAL A 73 4.55 -5.61 -9.70
CA VAL A 73 5.46 -6.63 -9.18
C VAL A 73 4.82 -7.35 -8.01
N LEU A 74 4.85 -8.68 -8.07
CA LEU A 74 4.64 -9.53 -6.90
C LEU A 74 5.96 -9.54 -6.13
N ALA A 75 6.11 -8.65 -5.14
CA ALA A 75 7.41 -8.38 -4.50
C ALA A 75 7.94 -9.55 -3.64
N GLY A 76 7.02 -10.37 -3.11
CA GLY A 76 7.34 -11.51 -2.26
C GLY A 76 7.50 -11.11 -0.81
N GLN A 77 8.42 -11.77 -0.13
CA GLN A 77 8.81 -11.46 1.23
C GLN A 77 10.29 -11.77 1.45
N PRO A 78 10.93 -11.18 2.48
CA PRO A 78 12.27 -11.55 2.90
C PRO A 78 12.41 -13.07 3.14
N ARG A 79 13.59 -13.62 2.83
CA ARG A 79 13.94 -15.02 3.15
C ARG A 79 14.41 -15.16 4.58
N ASP A 80 13.57 -14.69 5.50
CA ASP A 80 13.79 -14.78 6.92
C ASP A 80 12.62 -15.52 7.56
N ALA A 81 12.92 -16.58 8.32
CA ALA A 81 11.91 -17.44 8.93
C ALA A 81 10.98 -16.70 9.89
N THR A 82 11.44 -15.58 10.47
CA THR A 82 10.66 -14.75 11.41
C THR A 82 9.74 -13.75 10.71
N TYR A 83 9.92 -13.47 9.42
CA TYR A 83 9.12 -12.43 8.76
C TYR A 83 7.62 -12.77 8.74
N ALA A 84 7.26 -14.04 8.55
CA ALA A 84 5.86 -14.46 8.56
C ALA A 84 5.21 -14.35 9.96
N SER A 85 5.98 -14.61 11.04
CA SER A 85 5.49 -14.40 12.40
C SER A 85 5.31 -12.92 12.69
N ASP A 86 6.24 -12.07 12.26
CA ASP A 86 6.14 -10.61 12.45
C ASP A 86 4.89 -10.04 11.78
N VAL A 87 4.61 -10.43 10.53
CA VAL A 87 3.38 -10.03 9.82
C VAL A 87 2.13 -10.52 10.57
N SER A 88 2.18 -11.74 11.12
CA SER A 88 1.09 -12.30 11.91
C SER A 88 0.89 -11.55 13.24
N ASP A 89 1.97 -11.09 13.87
CA ASP A 89 1.93 -10.27 15.08
C ASP A 89 1.33 -8.89 14.82
N VAL A 90 1.71 -8.24 13.72
CA VAL A 90 1.08 -6.98 13.30
C VAL A 90 -0.42 -7.18 13.06
N PHE A 91 -0.80 -8.27 12.41
CA PHE A 91 -2.21 -8.60 12.21
C PHE A 91 -2.96 -8.79 13.53
N ARG A 92 -2.38 -9.52 14.48
CA ARG A 92 -2.93 -9.70 15.84
C ARG A 92 -3.06 -8.36 16.57
N ALA A 93 -2.05 -7.50 16.52
CA ALA A 93 -2.07 -6.18 17.13
C ALA A 93 -3.20 -5.30 16.56
N MET A 94 -3.38 -5.29 15.24
CA MET A 94 -4.49 -4.58 14.59
C MET A 94 -5.86 -5.14 14.98
N LEU A 95 -6.00 -6.48 15.09
CA LEU A 95 -7.25 -7.10 15.54
C LEU A 95 -7.57 -6.78 17.01
N LEU A 96 -6.56 -6.78 17.87
CA LEU A 96 -6.71 -6.38 19.26
C LEU A 96 -7.15 -4.92 19.35
N ALA A 97 -6.47 -4.01 18.64
CA ALA A 97 -6.82 -2.60 18.58
C ALA A 97 -8.27 -2.39 18.15
N ARG A 98 -8.74 -3.13 17.13
CA ARG A 98 -10.13 -3.11 16.66
C ARG A 98 -11.13 -3.47 17.76
N ARG A 99 -10.79 -4.39 18.67
CA ARG A 99 -11.67 -4.86 19.76
C ARG A 99 -11.62 -3.92 20.97
N THR A 100 -10.46 -3.35 21.25
CA THR A 100 -10.21 -2.55 22.45
C THR A 100 -10.68 -1.10 22.31
N TRP A 101 -10.57 -0.52 21.11
CA TRP A 101 -10.87 0.89 20.89
C TRP A 101 -12.28 1.11 20.32
N PRO A 102 -13.03 2.11 20.82
CA PRO A 102 -14.30 2.48 20.23
C PRO A 102 -14.07 3.24 18.91
N PHE A 103 -14.57 2.71 17.80
CA PHE A 103 -14.49 3.36 16.49
C PHE A 103 -15.88 3.85 16.04
N PRO A 104 -16.04 5.15 15.71
CA PRO A 104 -17.32 5.66 15.22
C PRO A 104 -17.64 5.10 13.83
N PRO A 105 -18.93 5.06 13.44
CA PRO A 105 -19.36 4.53 12.15
C PRO A 105 -18.66 5.16 10.94
N CYS A 106 -18.25 6.42 11.02
CA CYS A 106 -17.53 7.11 9.94
C CYS A 106 -16.14 6.51 9.65
N LEU A 107 -15.49 5.89 10.64
CA LEU A 107 -14.21 5.18 10.45
C LEU A 107 -14.40 3.71 10.06
N LEU A 108 -15.60 3.16 10.20
CA LEU A 108 -15.92 1.76 9.90
C LEU A 108 -16.50 1.54 8.49
N LYS A 109 -17.10 2.57 7.89
CA LYS A 109 -17.80 2.49 6.60
C LYS A 109 -17.10 3.33 5.54
N HIS A 110 -16.25 2.70 4.74
CA HIS A 110 -15.51 3.36 3.67
C HIS A 110 -15.35 2.48 2.43
N ARG A 111 -14.89 3.07 1.32
CA ARG A 111 -14.74 2.39 0.01
C ARG A 111 -13.80 1.18 0.02
N ARG A 112 -12.96 1.03 1.04
CA ARG A 112 -11.97 -0.06 1.13
C ARG A 112 -12.49 -1.27 1.93
N GLY A 113 -13.61 -1.14 2.64
CA GLY A 113 -14.25 -2.24 3.36
C GLY A 113 -14.95 -1.81 4.65
N ALA A 114 -15.34 -2.83 5.43
CA ALA A 114 -16.04 -2.69 6.70
C ALA A 114 -15.09 -3.00 7.88
N PHE A 115 -14.11 -2.15 8.09
CA PHE A 115 -13.12 -2.24 9.16
C PHE A 115 -12.67 -0.83 9.59
N PRO A 116 -12.15 -0.64 10.81
CA PRO A 116 -11.62 0.67 11.21
C PRO A 116 -10.48 1.10 10.31
N GLN A 117 -10.52 2.33 9.80
CA GLN A 117 -9.42 2.95 9.09
C GLN A 117 -8.91 4.18 9.86
N LEU A 118 -7.61 4.21 10.14
CA LEU A 118 -6.90 5.38 10.64
C LEU A 118 -5.91 5.87 9.58
N LEU A 119 -5.65 7.17 9.57
CA LEU A 119 -4.69 7.78 8.65
C LEU A 119 -3.48 8.28 9.43
N ALA A 120 -2.29 8.01 8.92
CA ALA A 120 -1.02 8.47 9.48
C ALA A 120 -0.11 8.99 8.36
N GLY A 121 0.74 9.95 8.69
CA GLY A 121 1.68 10.58 7.76
C GLY A 121 1.37 12.04 7.48
N LEU A 122 1.71 12.48 6.28
CA LEU A 122 1.63 13.88 5.87
C LEU A 122 0.46 14.10 4.92
N SER A 123 -0.23 15.23 5.12
CA SER A 123 -1.25 15.73 4.21
C SER A 123 -0.80 17.05 3.60
N TYR A 124 -0.99 17.14 2.29
CA TYR A 124 -0.89 18.39 1.53
C TYR A 124 -1.94 18.36 0.42
N SER A 125 -3.13 18.89 0.71
CA SER A 125 -4.28 18.88 -0.21
C SER A 125 -4.74 20.28 -0.60
N LYS A 126 -5.63 20.37 -1.59
CA LYS A 126 -6.20 21.64 -2.08
C LYS A 126 -6.80 22.44 -0.92
N GLY A 127 -6.23 23.63 -0.67
CA GLY A 127 -6.61 24.55 0.41
C GLY A 127 -5.57 24.68 1.53
N GLN A 128 -4.67 23.71 1.70
CA GLN A 128 -3.58 23.81 2.67
C GLN A 128 -2.42 24.65 2.10
N ARG A 129 -1.99 25.68 2.84
CA ARG A 129 -0.80 26.48 2.47
C ARG A 129 0.51 25.77 2.82
N PHE A 130 0.48 24.91 3.84
CA PHE A 130 1.63 24.18 4.35
C PHE A 130 1.28 22.70 4.54
N PRO A 131 2.24 21.79 4.32
CA PRO A 131 2.05 20.39 4.67
C PRO A 131 1.82 20.26 6.18
N SER A 132 0.99 19.30 6.57
CA SER A 132 0.64 19.04 7.97
C SER A 132 0.74 17.56 8.27
N ARG A 133 1.10 17.21 9.50
CA ARG A 133 1.03 15.83 9.97
C ARG A 133 -0.40 15.51 10.39
N LEU A 134 -0.86 14.32 10.02
CA LEU A 134 -2.12 13.78 10.52
C LEU A 134 -1.92 13.40 11.98
N ASP A 135 -2.60 14.11 12.87
CA ASP A 135 -2.42 14.00 14.33
C ASP A 135 -3.08 12.75 14.95
N GLY A 136 -3.98 12.09 14.22
CA GLY A 136 -4.71 10.92 14.70
C GLY A 136 -5.81 11.23 15.72
N GLY A 137 -5.95 12.48 16.16
CA GLY A 137 -6.90 12.92 17.20
C GLY A 137 -6.93 11.98 18.40
N ALA A 138 -8.13 11.48 18.74
CA ALA A 138 -8.35 10.55 19.85
C ALA A 138 -7.58 9.21 19.72
N TYR A 139 -7.07 8.87 18.54
CA TYR A 139 -6.33 7.64 18.26
C TYR A 139 -4.82 7.88 18.11
N ALA A 140 -4.31 9.07 18.42
CA ALA A 140 -2.89 9.41 18.32
C ALA A 140 -2.00 8.40 19.06
N PHE A 141 -2.40 7.99 20.27
CA PHE A 141 -1.67 6.99 21.05
C PHE A 141 -1.63 5.62 20.35
N LEU A 142 -2.77 5.14 19.85
CA LEU A 142 -2.84 3.88 19.10
C LEU A 142 -1.98 3.94 17.83
N LEU A 143 -2.03 5.04 17.08
CA LEU A 143 -1.19 5.24 15.90
C LEU A 143 0.29 5.24 16.27
N HIS A 144 0.68 5.92 17.35
CA HIS A 144 2.06 5.93 17.82
C HIS A 144 2.53 4.53 18.21
N GLN A 145 1.70 3.73 18.89
CA GLN A 145 2.01 2.34 19.23
C GLN A 145 2.20 1.49 17.97
N LEU A 146 1.28 1.56 17.01
CA LEU A 146 1.37 0.79 15.76
C LEU A 146 2.56 1.21 14.88
N LEU A 147 2.86 2.51 14.81
CA LEU A 147 4.01 3.01 14.05
C LEU A 147 5.35 2.73 14.75
N GLY A 148 5.35 2.64 16.08
CA GLY A 148 6.51 2.28 16.90
C GLY A 148 6.78 0.78 16.96
N ASP A 149 5.84 -0.06 16.51
CA ASP A 149 5.98 -1.51 16.51
C ASP A 149 7.14 -1.93 15.59
N PRO A 150 8.13 -2.70 16.08
CA PRO A 150 9.28 -3.13 15.29
C PRO A 150 8.88 -3.99 14.08
N ASN A 151 7.81 -4.77 14.18
CA ASN A 151 7.32 -5.64 13.12
C ASN A 151 6.68 -4.79 12.00
N VAL A 152 5.94 -3.72 12.35
CA VAL A 152 5.43 -2.75 11.36
C VAL A 152 6.57 -2.03 10.67
N ASN A 153 7.59 -1.58 11.42
CA ASN A 153 8.78 -0.95 10.86
C ASN A 153 9.49 -1.89 9.88
N ARG A 154 9.61 -3.18 10.20
CA ARG A 154 10.22 -4.18 9.32
C ARG A 154 9.45 -4.34 8.01
N MET A 155 8.11 -4.37 8.06
CA MET A 155 7.26 -4.39 6.86
C MET A 155 7.44 -3.12 6.01
N ALA A 156 7.52 -1.95 6.64
CA ALA A 156 7.74 -0.68 5.95
C ALA A 156 9.12 -0.64 5.24
N VAL A 157 10.18 -1.10 5.92
CA VAL A 157 11.52 -1.23 5.33
C VAL A 157 11.50 -2.17 4.13
N PHE A 158 10.82 -3.31 4.22
CA PHE A 158 10.69 -4.23 3.09
C PHE A 158 9.93 -3.60 1.91
N ALA A 159 8.88 -2.81 2.18
CA ALA A 159 8.16 -2.07 1.15
C ALA A 159 9.06 -1.03 0.45
N SER A 160 9.81 -0.23 1.21
CA SER A 160 10.79 0.72 0.65
C SER A 160 11.89 0.03 -0.16
N ALA A 161 12.46 -1.06 0.36
CA ALA A 161 13.48 -1.83 -0.34
C ALA A 161 12.94 -2.44 -1.65
N SER A 162 11.71 -2.94 -1.64
CA SER A 162 11.03 -3.45 -2.84
C SER A 162 10.79 -2.34 -3.86
N PHE A 163 10.36 -1.15 -3.41
CA PHE A 163 10.17 -0.02 -4.30
C PHE A 163 11.48 0.47 -4.92
N GLY A 164 12.54 0.58 -4.12
CA GLY A 164 13.89 0.92 -4.59
C GLY A 164 14.46 -0.10 -5.58
N LEU A 165 14.19 -1.40 -5.36
CA LEU A 165 14.64 -2.46 -6.26
C LEU A 165 13.94 -2.41 -7.62
N TRP A 166 12.61 -2.23 -7.63
CA TRP A 166 11.79 -2.41 -8.82
C TRP A 166 11.51 -1.12 -9.61
N ALA A 167 11.63 0.04 -8.97
CA ALA A 167 11.46 1.34 -9.61
C ALA A 167 12.50 2.35 -9.09
N PRO A 168 13.81 2.10 -9.26
CA PRO A 168 14.89 2.84 -8.60
C PRO A 168 14.85 4.35 -8.89
N LYS A 169 14.55 4.75 -10.13
CA LYS A 169 14.45 6.17 -10.50
C LYS A 169 13.30 6.87 -9.77
N VAL A 170 12.15 6.21 -9.65
CA VAL A 170 10.97 6.76 -8.96
C VAL A 170 11.24 6.79 -7.46
N TYR A 171 11.76 5.71 -6.88
CA TYR A 171 12.16 5.66 -5.48
C TYR A 171 13.15 6.77 -5.13
N GLN A 172 14.19 6.97 -5.94
CA GLN A 172 15.18 8.03 -5.73
C GLN A 172 14.54 9.42 -5.78
N TYR A 173 13.64 9.66 -6.74
CA TYR A 173 12.87 10.90 -6.81
C TYR A 173 12.08 11.15 -5.52
N TYR A 174 11.30 10.17 -5.06
CA TYR A 174 10.53 10.29 -3.81
C TYR A 174 11.45 10.50 -2.60
N LYS A 175 12.54 9.73 -2.50
CA LYS A 175 13.48 9.82 -1.37
C LYS A 175 14.15 11.19 -1.29
N GLN A 176 14.61 11.73 -2.41
CA GLN A 176 15.25 13.05 -2.45
C GLN A 176 14.29 14.17 -2.02
N HIS A 177 13.05 14.12 -2.49
CA HIS A 177 12.04 15.14 -2.16
C HIS A 177 11.54 14.99 -0.71
N ASP A 178 11.37 13.76 -0.23
CA ASP A 178 11.02 13.48 1.16
C ASP A 178 12.14 13.93 2.13
N ASP A 179 13.40 13.69 1.78
CA ASP A 179 14.56 14.14 2.56
C ASP A 179 14.69 15.67 2.57
N ALA A 180 14.45 16.32 1.42
CA ALA A 180 14.41 17.79 1.35
C ALA A 180 13.26 18.37 2.19
N LEU A 181 12.09 17.75 2.16
CA LEU A 181 10.93 18.14 2.95
C LEU A 181 11.23 18.08 4.45
N HIS A 182 11.76 16.96 4.93
CA HIS A 182 12.07 16.78 6.35
C HIS A 182 13.26 17.63 6.82
N ARG A 183 14.22 17.94 5.95
CA ARG A 183 15.28 18.93 6.27
C ARG A 183 14.71 20.33 6.45
N LYS A 184 13.76 20.73 5.61
CA LYS A 184 13.13 22.06 5.67
C LYS A 184 12.10 22.17 6.80
N LEU A 185 11.38 21.09 7.09
CA LEU A 185 10.28 21.03 8.06
C LEU A 185 10.45 19.85 9.02
N PRO A 186 11.45 19.88 9.92
CA PRO A 186 11.77 18.76 10.80
C PRO A 186 10.64 18.41 11.77
N HIS A 187 9.80 19.38 12.14
CA HIS A 187 8.64 19.19 13.01
C HIS A 187 7.57 18.25 12.44
N LEU A 188 7.56 18.01 11.11
CA LEU A 188 6.63 17.07 10.50
C LEU A 188 6.90 15.63 10.92
N GLY A 189 8.18 15.29 11.15
CA GLY A 189 8.66 13.97 11.57
C GLY A 189 8.32 12.80 10.62
N ARG A 190 9.17 11.77 10.62
CA ARG A 190 8.96 10.56 9.80
C ARG A 190 8.01 9.58 10.49
N ASN A 191 7.31 8.77 9.70
CA ASN A 191 6.49 7.66 10.23
C ASN A 191 7.37 6.50 10.71
N PHE A 192 8.45 6.22 9.99
CA PHE A 192 9.38 5.14 10.29
C PHE A 192 10.81 5.66 10.14
N ALA A 193 11.70 5.25 11.04
CA ALA A 193 13.07 5.76 11.06
C ALA A 193 13.92 5.29 9.86
N LYS A 194 13.61 4.10 9.33
CA LYS A 194 14.43 3.38 8.33
C LYS A 194 13.74 3.22 6.97
N SER A 195 12.58 3.84 6.75
CA SER A 195 11.77 3.74 5.53
C SER A 195 12.08 4.82 4.52
#